data_AF-A0A7C4YB10-F1
#
_entry.id   AF-A0A7C4YB10-F1
#
_cell.length_a   1.000
_cell.length_b   1.000
_cell.length_c   1.000
_cell.angle_alpha   90.00
_cell.angle_beta   90.00
_cell.angle_gamma   90.00
#
_symmetry.space_group_name_H-M   'P 1'
#
loop_
_entity.id
_entity.type
_entity.pdbx_description
1 polymer ?
#
loop_
_entity_poly.entity_id
_entity_poly.type
_entity_poly.pdbx_seq_one_letter_code
_entity_poly.pdbx_strand_id
1 'polypeptide(L)'
;MCRTCPICIALFAAALCSYGRADEPQRIQGKTVAEWIEQLNSAKYAEREAASKALARRHEAMPELHQALKRLNPEGHRRAKRLIDDFENWRNDRFPNYG
;
A
#
# COMPACT_ATOMS: atom_id res chain seq x y z
N MET A 1 -0.54 48.43 -31.99
CA MET A 1 0.38 49.41 -31.35
C MET A 1 0.06 49.41 -29.87
N CYS A 2 0.91 49.15 -28.87
CA CYS A 2 2.35 48.93 -28.73
C CYS A 2 2.54 47.98 -27.52
N ARG A 3 3.20 46.83 -27.71
CA ARG A 3 4.59 46.56 -27.25
C ARG A 3 4.74 46.33 -25.74
N THR A 4 4.81 45.04 -25.41
CA THR A 4 5.78 44.41 -24.48
C THR A 4 6.78 45.37 -23.83
N CYS A 5 6.79 45.44 -22.50
CA CYS A 5 7.88 46.01 -21.72
C CYS A 5 8.57 44.89 -20.90
N PRO A 6 9.85 44.57 -21.19
CA PRO A 6 10.57 43.43 -20.62
C PRO A 6 11.54 43.87 -19.50
N ILE A 7 11.05 44.22 -18.30
CA ILE A 7 11.93 44.74 -17.20
C ILE A 7 11.70 44.11 -15.81
N CYS A 8 10.75 43.19 -15.61
CA CYS A 8 10.60 42.52 -14.29
C CYS A 8 11.32 41.17 -14.23
N ILE A 9 12.60 41.14 -14.62
CA ILE A 9 13.50 40.01 -14.38
C ILE A 9 14.21 40.23 -13.03
N ALA A 10 14.21 39.16 -12.24
CA ALA A 10 15.09 38.88 -11.10
C ALA A 10 14.81 39.60 -9.78
N LEU A 11 14.17 38.89 -8.84
CA LEU A 11 14.64 38.69 -7.45
C LEU A 11 13.54 38.02 -6.61
N PHE A 12 13.52 36.68 -6.56
CA PHE A 12 13.02 35.86 -5.44
C PHE A 12 13.46 34.42 -5.75
N ALA A 13 14.73 34.06 -5.53
CA ALA A 13 15.25 33.64 -4.22
C ALA A 13 14.45 32.47 -3.62
N ALA A 14 14.87 31.27 -4.02
CA ALA A 14 15.01 30.07 -3.19
C ALA A 14 13.95 29.83 -2.10
N ALA A 15 12.96 28.99 -2.41
CA ALA A 15 12.26 28.23 -1.38
C ALA A 15 11.76 26.89 -1.94
N LEU A 16 12.37 25.81 -1.44
CA LEU A 16 11.70 24.55 -1.12
C LEU A 16 11.10 23.73 -2.28
N CYS A 17 11.91 23.43 -3.29
CA CYS A 17 11.73 22.16 -4.01
C CYS A 17 12.67 21.10 -3.41
N SER A 18 12.49 20.81 -2.11
CA SER A 18 12.86 19.51 -1.55
C SER A 18 11.87 18.49 -2.08
N TYR A 19 12.00 18.21 -3.38
CA TYR A 19 11.34 17.07 -4.01
C TYR A 19 11.72 15.85 -3.18
N GLY A 20 10.69 15.24 -2.61
CA GLY A 20 10.81 14.04 -1.80
C GLY A 20 11.73 13.07 -2.51
N ARG A 21 12.75 12.63 -1.78
CA ARG A 21 13.58 11.49 -2.11
C ARG A 21 12.64 10.42 -2.65
N ALA A 22 12.70 10.18 -3.95
CA ALA A 22 12.09 9.02 -4.56
C ALA A 22 12.80 7.84 -3.90
N ASP A 23 12.21 7.34 -2.82
CA ASP A 23 12.50 6.03 -2.27
C ASP A 23 12.23 5.08 -3.43
N GLU A 24 13.30 4.75 -4.13
CA GLU A 24 13.33 3.74 -5.16
C GLU A 24 12.59 2.54 -4.59
N PRO A 25 11.55 2.00 -5.26
CA PRO A 25 10.77 0.91 -4.70
C PRO A 25 11.73 -0.26 -4.52
N GLN A 26 12.26 -0.43 -3.30
CA GLN A 26 13.17 -1.50 -2.94
C GLN A 26 12.51 -2.76 -3.44
N ARG A 27 13.13 -3.41 -4.42
CA ARG A 27 12.64 -4.64 -5.04
C ARG A 27 12.26 -5.58 -3.91
N ILE A 28 10.97 -5.78 -3.71
CA ILE A 28 10.46 -6.64 -2.66
C ILE A 28 10.54 -8.09 -3.15
N GLN A 29 11.76 -8.54 -3.42
CA GLN A 29 12.09 -9.92 -3.67
C GLN A 29 12.64 -10.47 -2.37
N GLY A 30 11.89 -11.38 -1.73
CA GLY A 30 12.35 -12.10 -0.54
C GLY A 30 11.44 -12.02 0.69
N LYS A 31 10.40 -11.18 0.72
CA LYS A 31 9.52 -11.11 1.90
C LYS A 31 8.60 -12.31 2.02
N THR A 32 8.65 -12.93 3.20
CA THR A 32 7.75 -13.96 3.70
C THR A 32 6.34 -13.40 3.94
N VAL A 33 5.33 -14.27 4.02
CA VAL A 33 3.95 -13.86 4.29
C VAL A 33 3.84 -13.15 5.64
N ALA A 34 4.54 -13.62 6.66
CA ALA A 34 4.60 -12.97 7.98
C ALA A 34 5.13 -11.51 7.90
N GLU A 35 6.20 -11.26 7.17
CA GLU A 35 6.74 -9.90 7.00
C GLU A 35 5.76 -8.97 6.28
N TRP A 36 5.01 -9.49 5.29
CA TRP A 36 3.96 -8.72 4.65
C TRP A 36 2.81 -8.40 5.59
N ILE A 37 2.41 -9.36 6.42
CA ILE A 37 1.38 -9.15 7.45
C ILE A 37 1.82 -8.07 8.44
N GLU A 38 3.08 -8.06 8.86
CA GLU A 38 3.62 -7.00 9.72
C GLU A 38 3.56 -5.63 9.04
N GLN A 39 3.84 -5.58 7.74
CA GLN A 39 3.78 -4.34 6.96
C GLN A 39 2.36 -3.77 6.78
N LEU A 40 1.30 -4.57 7.01
CA LEU A 40 -0.06 -4.03 7.10
C LEU A 40 -0.23 -3.02 8.25
N ASN A 41 0.59 -3.13 9.29
CA ASN A 41 0.62 -2.17 10.42
C ASN A 41 1.54 -0.97 10.19
N SER A 42 2.29 -0.91 9.08
CA SER A 42 3.26 0.17 8.86
C SER A 42 2.57 1.54 8.91
N ALA A 43 3.22 2.55 9.47
CA ALA A 43 2.71 3.94 9.43
C ALA A 43 2.77 4.54 8.01
N LYS A 44 3.62 4.00 7.14
CA LYS A 44 3.78 4.48 5.76
C LYS A 44 2.74 3.83 4.84
N TYR A 45 1.97 4.67 4.16
CA TYR A 45 0.95 4.23 3.22
C TYR A 45 1.50 3.31 2.11
N ALA A 46 2.63 3.67 1.52
CA ALA A 46 3.24 2.90 0.43
C ALA A 46 3.58 1.45 0.84
N GLU A 47 4.06 1.25 2.07
CA GLU A 47 4.39 -0.09 2.59
C GLU A 47 3.12 -0.91 2.85
N ARG A 48 2.07 -0.30 3.42
CA ARG A 48 0.78 -0.98 3.63
C ARG A 48 0.12 -1.40 2.32
N GLU A 49 0.16 -0.54 1.32
CA GLU A 49 -0.41 -0.83 0.00
C GLU A 49 0.37 -1.92 -0.73
N ALA A 50 1.70 -1.87 -0.68
CA ALA A 50 2.54 -2.92 -1.24
C ALA A 50 2.27 -4.27 -0.58
N ALA A 51 2.16 -4.30 0.75
CA ALA A 51 1.83 -5.49 1.51
C ALA A 51 0.45 -6.04 1.17
N SER A 52 -0.56 -5.18 1.13
CA SER A 52 -1.94 -5.59 0.78
C SER A 52 -1.99 -6.21 -0.62
N LYS A 53 -1.33 -5.58 -1.60
CA LYS A 53 -1.26 -6.11 -2.98
C LYS A 53 -0.45 -7.40 -3.09
N ALA A 54 0.62 -7.54 -2.33
CA ALA A 54 1.43 -8.75 -2.31
C ALA A 54 0.66 -9.92 -1.70
N LEU A 55 -0.02 -9.69 -0.57
CA LEU A 55 -0.84 -10.69 0.10
C LEU A 55 -2.04 -11.10 -0.74
N ALA A 56 -2.73 -10.15 -1.39
CA ALA A 56 -3.87 -10.45 -2.27
C ALA A 56 -3.56 -11.43 -3.42
N ARG A 57 -2.27 -11.59 -3.78
CA ARG A 57 -1.82 -12.53 -4.81
C ARG A 57 -1.42 -13.91 -4.27
N ARG A 58 -1.41 -14.09 -2.94
CA ARG A 58 -0.95 -15.28 -2.24
C ARG A 58 -2.09 -15.87 -1.41
N HIS A 59 -2.93 -16.71 -2.01
CA HIS A 59 -4.07 -17.31 -1.32
C HIS A 59 -3.65 -18.26 -0.19
N GLU A 60 -2.43 -18.81 -0.26
CA GLU A 60 -1.80 -19.59 0.80
C GLU A 60 -1.57 -18.79 2.09
N ALA A 61 -1.65 -17.45 2.05
CA ALA A 61 -1.55 -16.58 3.22
C ALA A 61 -2.78 -16.61 4.14
N MET A 62 -3.90 -17.19 3.70
CA MET A 62 -5.17 -17.22 4.42
C MET A 62 -5.05 -17.68 5.89
N PRO A 63 -4.45 -18.85 6.22
CA PRO A 63 -4.31 -19.28 7.61
C PRO A 63 -3.49 -18.30 8.46
N GLU A 64 -2.42 -17.73 7.88
CA GLU A 64 -1.56 -16.77 8.58
C GLU A 64 -2.28 -15.44 8.82
N LEU A 65 -3.11 -14.99 7.87
CA LEU A 65 -3.96 -13.80 8.03
C LEU A 65 -4.98 -13.98 9.17
N HIS A 66 -5.64 -15.14 9.25
CA HIS A 66 -6.56 -15.44 10.35
C HIS A 66 -5.86 -15.45 11.72
N GLN A 67 -4.65 -16.01 11.79
CA GLN A 67 -3.85 -15.97 13.02
C GLN A 67 -3.44 -14.53 13.35
N ALA A 68 -3.08 -13.75 12.32
CA ALA A 68 -2.64 -12.37 12.49
C ALA A 68 -3.73 -11.44 13.02
N LEU A 69 -5.01 -11.65 12.69
CA LEU A 69 -6.12 -10.84 13.19
C LEU A 69 -6.12 -10.68 14.73
N LYS A 70 -5.59 -11.67 15.47
CA LYS A 70 -5.53 -11.64 16.94
C LYS A 70 -4.43 -10.74 17.49
N ARG A 71 -3.38 -10.45 16.71
CA ARG A 71 -2.17 -9.72 17.15
C ARG A 71 -1.99 -8.36 16.47
N LEU A 72 -2.66 -8.12 15.34
CA LEU A 72 -2.56 -6.85 14.62
C LEU A 72 -3.26 -5.71 15.40
N ASN A 73 -2.83 -4.48 15.15
CA ASN A 73 -3.50 -3.30 15.68
C ASN A 73 -4.87 -3.10 15.00
N PRO A 74 -5.73 -2.16 15.45
CA PRO A 74 -7.07 -2.00 14.88
C PRO A 74 -7.08 -1.74 13.36
N GLU A 75 -6.09 -1.00 12.84
CA GLU A 75 -6.01 -0.69 11.40
C GLU A 75 -5.53 -1.90 10.58
N GLY A 76 -4.49 -2.59 11.04
CA GLY A 76 -4.02 -3.84 10.42
C GLY A 76 -5.06 -4.94 10.48
N HIS A 77 -5.82 -5.03 11.58
CA HIS A 77 -6.95 -5.95 11.71
C HIS A 77 -8.00 -5.69 10.63
N ARG A 78 -8.43 -4.42 10.44
CA ARG A 78 -9.41 -4.07 9.39
C ARG A 78 -8.90 -4.44 8.00
N ARG A 79 -7.62 -4.20 7.71
CA ARG A 79 -7.01 -4.51 6.41
C ARG A 79 -6.88 -6.02 6.16
N ALA A 80 -6.37 -6.75 7.15
CA ALA A 80 -6.27 -8.21 7.08
C ALA A 80 -7.66 -8.86 6.95
N LYS A 81 -8.66 -8.35 7.68
CA LYS A 81 -10.05 -8.83 7.56
C LYS A 81 -10.58 -8.60 6.14
N ARG A 82 -10.36 -7.41 5.58
CA ARG A 82 -10.76 -7.12 4.20
C ARG A 82 -10.14 -8.09 3.19
N LEU A 83 -8.84 -8.40 3.33
CA LEU A 83 -8.17 -9.38 2.46
C LEU A 83 -8.78 -10.78 2.59
N ILE A 84 -9.13 -11.22 3.80
CA ILE A 84 -9.82 -12.49 4.03
C ILE A 84 -11.20 -12.47 3.36
N ASP A 85 -11.99 -11.42 3.59
CA ASP A 85 -13.32 -11.27 2.99
C ASP A 85 -13.21 -11.30 1.44
N ASP A 86 -12.21 -10.63 0.85
CA ASP A 86 -11.95 -10.64 -0.60
C ASP A 86 -11.61 -12.05 -1.12
N PHE A 87 -10.84 -12.83 -0.38
CA PHE A 87 -10.54 -14.22 -0.74
C PHE A 87 -11.76 -15.14 -0.64
N GLU A 88 -12.58 -14.96 0.39
CA GLU A 88 -13.82 -15.72 0.56
C GLU A 88 -14.80 -15.41 -0.57
N ASN A 89 -14.95 -14.14 -0.93
CA ASN A 89 -15.78 -13.70 -2.05
C ASN A 89 -15.28 -14.30 -3.37
N TRP A 90 -13.98 -14.18 -3.65
CA TRP A 90 -13.38 -14.79 -4.84
C TRP A 90 -13.60 -16.31 -4.89
N ARG A 91 -13.48 -16.99 -3.75
CA ARG A 91 -13.74 -18.43 -3.65
C ARG A 91 -15.19 -18.76 -3.95
N ASN A 92 -16.14 -18.00 -3.39
CA ASN A 92 -17.57 -18.20 -3.61
C ASN A 92 -17.97 -17.92 -5.06
N ASP A 93 -17.38 -16.90 -5.70
CA ASP A 93 -17.63 -16.57 -7.10
C ASP A 93 -17.12 -17.68 -8.03
N ARG A 94 -15.95 -18.26 -7.72
CA ARG A 94 -15.34 -19.31 -8.53
C ARG A 94 -15.91 -20.71 -8.28
N PHE A 95 -16.31 -20.97 -7.04
CA PHE A 95 -16.89 -22.24 -6.61
C PHE A 95 -18.17 -21.95 -5.82
N PRO A 96 -19.28 -21.64 -6.52
CA PRO A 96 -20.54 -21.37 -5.85
C PRO A 96 -20.96 -22.59 -5.05
N ASN A 97 -21.07 -22.42 -3.74
CA ASN A 97 -21.57 -23.49 -2.88
C ASN A 97 -23.09 -23.47 -2.95
N TYR A 98 -23.67 -24.33 -3.80
CA TYR A 98 -25.09 -24.59 -3.83
C TYR A 98 -25.40 -25.52 -2.65
N GLY A 99 -25.46 -24.94 -1.46
CA GLY A 99 -25.92 -25.62 -0.25
C GLY A 99 -27.33 -26.17 -0.40
#